data_AF-A0A0W1AUZ9-F1
#
_entry.id   AF-A0A0W1AUZ9-F1
#
_cell.length_a   1.000
_cell.length_b   1.000
_cell.length_c   1.000
_cell.angle_alpha   90.00
_cell.angle_beta   90.00
_cell.angle_gamma   90.00
#
_symmetry.space_group_name_H-M   'P 1'
#
loop_
_entity.id
_entity.type
_entity.pdbx_description
1 polymer ?
#
loop_
_entity_poly.entity_id
_entity_poly.type
_entity_poly.pdbx_seq_one_letter_code
_entity_poly.pdbx_strand_id
1 'polypeptide(L)'
;MISTILSGVILMAAIFPSFSSVHAMNPDNGIQEDLLYLSEELILNGNDATNVVSSRLDLPKTIGTTTTVECTSSLPDVINAAGFAIGSNAFTFEPVQAQKVRLFVAMAEGDIPSICEFEVYNTKEAQPVKYTISFNSNGGSAVDSITAIPKNTSITLQSPTRDGYVFLGWYTDNNTFALEFTNRTRINANTALYAKWIDTASVRHTVIFEVNGGSAVNPITGILHGETMPMLPRSTLLGGFVFEGWFLDDNTFEYEFTTETAVTANSTVYAKFALRSTPEVNKALLDANIEFAQKLNVDQYLETGKAELLDALANAEEVSENPSALQEEIDLANHNLKYALFRMRMIPSKDKLEELISN
;
A
#
# COMPACT_ATOMS: atom_id res chain seq x y z
N MET A 1 -33.84 7.04 -10.82
CA MET A 1 -34.55 5.90 -10.19
C MET A 1 -34.68 4.85 -11.28
N ILE A 2 -33.98 3.72 -11.30
CA ILE A 2 -33.43 2.88 -10.25
C ILE A 2 -32.07 2.35 -10.74
N SER A 3 -31.08 2.41 -9.85
CA SER A 3 -29.72 1.92 -10.02
C SER A 3 -29.63 0.49 -9.49
N THR A 4 -28.87 -0.32 -10.21
CA THR A 4 -28.24 -1.60 -9.87
C THR A 4 -27.83 -1.73 -8.40
N ILE A 5 -28.13 -2.87 -7.76
CA ILE A 5 -27.26 -3.47 -6.73
C ILE A 5 -27.21 -4.99 -6.96
N LEU A 6 -25.99 -5.43 -7.25
CA LEU A 6 -25.49 -6.79 -7.31
C LEU A 6 -25.29 -7.31 -5.87
N SER A 7 -25.75 -8.52 -5.56
CA SER A 7 -25.24 -9.39 -4.49
C SER A 7 -25.91 -10.75 -4.70
N GLY A 8 -25.27 -11.77 -5.27
CA GLY A 8 -23.96 -12.28 -4.91
C GLY A 8 -24.11 -13.25 -3.73
N VAL A 9 -24.83 -14.36 -3.93
CA VAL A 9 -24.84 -15.48 -2.97
C VAL A 9 -24.12 -16.65 -3.63
N ILE A 10 -23.02 -17.02 -2.99
CA ILE A 10 -22.08 -18.05 -3.39
C ILE A 10 -22.80 -19.40 -3.37
N LEU A 11 -22.94 -20.00 -4.54
CA LEU A 11 -23.31 -21.41 -4.70
C LEU A 11 -22.12 -22.23 -4.21
N MET A 12 -22.10 -22.57 -2.92
CA MET A 12 -21.18 -23.59 -2.42
C MET A 12 -21.83 -24.95 -2.71
N ALA A 13 -21.70 -25.39 -3.96
CA ALA A 13 -21.94 -26.77 -4.33
C ALA A 13 -20.91 -27.63 -3.59
N ALA A 14 -21.28 -28.13 -2.41
CA ALA A 14 -20.60 -29.30 -1.87
C ALA A 14 -20.98 -30.47 -2.77
N ILE A 15 -20.15 -30.73 -3.78
CA ILE A 15 -20.20 -31.95 -4.58
C ILE A 15 -19.80 -33.07 -3.62
N PHE A 16 -20.79 -33.69 -2.96
CA PHE A 16 -20.58 -34.99 -2.34
C PHE A 16 -20.67 -36.06 -3.43
N PRO A 17 -19.84 -37.12 -3.36
CA PRO A 17 -19.83 -38.13 -4.40
C PRO A 17 -21.20 -38.80 -4.47
N SER A 18 -21.78 -38.84 -5.65
CA SER A 18 -22.89 -39.74 -5.98
C SER A 18 -22.46 -41.17 -5.65
N PHE A 19 -22.94 -41.72 -4.54
CA PHE A 19 -22.66 -43.12 -4.21
C PHE A 19 -23.69 -44.04 -4.86
N SER A 20 -23.09 -44.90 -5.66
CA SER A 20 -23.54 -46.12 -6.31
C SER A 20 -24.48 -47.01 -5.50
N SER A 21 -25.42 -47.63 -6.21
CA SER A 21 -26.13 -48.89 -5.92
C SER A 21 -25.70 -49.64 -4.65
N VAL A 22 -26.54 -49.65 -3.62
CA VAL A 22 -26.37 -50.50 -2.43
C VAL A 22 -27.00 -51.87 -2.70
N HIS A 23 -26.17 -52.89 -2.88
CA HIS A 23 -26.62 -54.29 -2.81
C HIS A 23 -26.64 -54.72 -1.34
N ALA A 24 -27.82 -54.99 -0.78
CA ALA A 24 -27.95 -55.64 0.51
C ALA A 24 -28.19 -57.15 0.31
N MET A 25 -27.22 -57.98 0.70
CA MET A 25 -27.40 -59.42 0.88
C MET A 25 -28.13 -59.68 2.20
N ASN A 26 -29.21 -60.48 2.16
CA ASN A 26 -29.78 -61.14 3.34
C ASN A 26 -29.42 -62.65 3.25
N PRO A 27 -28.96 -63.31 4.33
CA PRO A 27 -28.78 -64.74 4.31
C PRO A 27 -30.15 -65.42 4.43
N ASP A 28 -30.33 -66.45 3.62
CA ASP A 28 -31.43 -67.43 3.65
C ASP A 28 -32.75 -67.03 2.95
N ASN A 29 -32.77 -67.40 1.66
CA ASN A 29 -33.90 -67.86 0.85
C ASN A 29 -34.89 -66.81 0.29
N GLY A 30 -34.47 -66.19 -0.81
CA GLY A 30 -35.18 -66.22 -2.10
C GLY A 30 -36.52 -65.48 -2.20
N ILE A 31 -36.46 -64.20 -2.58
CA ILE A 31 -36.99 -63.57 -3.81
C ILE A 31 -36.34 -62.17 -3.85
N GLN A 32 -35.63 -61.85 -4.94
CA GLN A 32 -35.06 -60.53 -5.21
C GLN A 32 -36.18 -59.63 -5.72
N GLU A 33 -36.46 -58.52 -5.04
CA GLU A 33 -37.09 -57.36 -5.70
C GLU A 33 -36.28 -56.09 -5.38
N ASP A 34 -35.91 -55.40 -6.45
CA ASP A 34 -35.14 -54.16 -6.45
C ASP A 34 -35.95 -53.04 -5.78
N LEU A 35 -35.78 -52.87 -4.48
CA LEU A 35 -36.20 -51.64 -3.79
C LEU A 35 -35.27 -50.51 -4.24
N LEU A 36 -35.73 -49.67 -5.17
CA LEU A 36 -35.05 -48.42 -5.52
C LEU A 36 -35.10 -47.46 -4.33
N TYR A 37 -34.01 -47.37 -3.58
CA TYR A 37 -33.80 -46.28 -2.63
C TYR A 37 -33.42 -45.02 -3.43
N LEU A 38 -34.37 -44.10 -3.57
CA LEU A 38 -34.10 -42.72 -3.97
C LEU A 38 -33.84 -41.91 -2.70
N SER A 39 -32.58 -41.54 -2.46
CA SER A 39 -32.21 -40.56 -1.44
C SER A 39 -31.98 -39.22 -2.14
N GLU A 40 -32.92 -38.29 -2.00
CA GLU A 40 -32.68 -36.87 -2.30
C GLU A 40 -32.77 -36.05 -1.02
N GLU A 41 -31.89 -35.08 -0.87
CA GLU A 41 -31.89 -34.15 0.25
C GLU A 41 -32.88 -33.02 -0.03
N LEU A 42 -33.83 -32.82 0.88
CA LEU A 42 -34.86 -31.80 0.75
C LEU A 42 -34.39 -30.52 1.45
N ILE A 43 -33.77 -29.60 0.70
CA ILE A 43 -33.22 -28.36 1.27
C ILE A 43 -34.33 -27.30 1.42
N LEU A 44 -34.66 -26.96 2.67
CA LEU A 44 -35.58 -25.87 3.01
C LEU A 44 -34.80 -24.55 3.09
N ASN A 45 -34.87 -23.72 2.05
CA ASN A 45 -34.31 -22.35 2.09
C ASN A 45 -35.34 -21.39 2.70
N GLY A 46 -35.33 -21.23 4.02
CA GLY A 46 -36.24 -20.32 4.71
C GLY A 46 -35.57 -19.02 5.12
N ASN A 47 -36.04 -17.89 4.57
CA ASN A 47 -35.95 -16.59 5.25
C ASN A 47 -37.28 -15.83 5.35
N ASP A 48 -38.38 -16.30 4.73
CA ASP A 48 -39.72 -15.72 4.92
C ASP A 48 -40.82 -16.77 4.69
N ALA A 49 -41.99 -16.51 5.28
CA ALA A 49 -43.11 -17.43 5.59
C ALA A 49 -43.79 -18.22 4.45
N THR A 50 -43.14 -18.40 3.29
CA THR A 50 -43.64 -19.22 2.19
C THR A 50 -42.52 -20.10 1.64
N ASN A 51 -42.34 -21.26 2.26
CA ASN A 51 -41.43 -22.29 1.75
C ASN A 51 -42.18 -23.09 0.67
N VAL A 52 -41.80 -22.90 -0.59
CA VAL A 52 -42.22 -23.81 -1.68
C VAL A 52 -41.09 -24.81 -1.88
N VAL A 53 -41.34 -26.08 -1.54
CA VAL A 53 -40.46 -27.17 -1.95
C VAL A 53 -40.96 -27.70 -3.28
N SER A 54 -40.13 -27.60 -4.32
CA SER A 54 -40.36 -28.28 -5.59
C SER A 54 -39.15 -29.16 -5.88
N SER A 55 -39.15 -30.40 -5.38
CA SER A 55 -38.36 -31.47 -6.00
C SER A 55 -39.23 -32.16 -7.03
N ARG A 56 -38.66 -32.42 -8.21
CA ARG A 56 -39.31 -33.24 -9.21
C ARG A 56 -39.01 -34.69 -8.84
N LEU A 57 -39.93 -35.34 -8.13
CA LEU A 57 -39.84 -36.77 -7.87
C LEU A 57 -40.04 -37.51 -9.20
N ASP A 58 -38.95 -37.90 -9.85
CA ASP A 58 -39.02 -38.75 -11.04
C ASP A 58 -39.32 -40.17 -10.59
N LEU A 59 -40.62 -40.51 -10.58
CA LEU A 59 -41.09 -41.87 -10.36
C LEU A 59 -40.51 -42.81 -11.44
N PRO A 60 -40.20 -44.07 -11.10
CA PRO A 60 -39.72 -45.04 -12.08
C PRO A 60 -40.70 -45.11 -13.25
N LYS A 61 -40.13 -45.02 -14.46
CA LYS A 61 -40.82 -44.83 -15.74
C LYS A 61 -41.99 -45.82 -15.90
N THR A 62 -43.23 -45.33 -15.85
CA THR A 62 -44.42 -46.18 -16.06
C THR A 62 -44.55 -46.56 -17.54
N ILE A 63 -44.71 -47.84 -17.84
CA ILE A 63 -45.17 -48.31 -19.15
C ILE A 63 -46.70 -48.46 -19.06
N GLY A 64 -47.41 -47.38 -19.42
CA GLY A 64 -48.74 -47.47 -20.04
C GLY A 64 -49.95 -47.91 -19.22
N THR A 65 -50.32 -47.17 -18.18
CA THR A 65 -51.71 -46.95 -17.69
C THR A 65 -51.69 -45.84 -16.63
N THR A 66 -52.82 -45.15 -16.39
CA THR A 66 -52.94 -44.11 -15.35
C THR A 66 -52.70 -44.70 -13.96
N THR A 67 -51.50 -44.54 -13.41
CA THR A 67 -51.16 -44.90 -12.03
C THR A 67 -51.71 -43.85 -11.08
N THR A 68 -52.57 -44.27 -10.14
CA THR A 68 -52.86 -43.46 -8.95
C THR A 68 -51.72 -43.63 -7.95
N VAL A 69 -51.08 -42.52 -7.61
CA VAL A 69 -50.00 -42.46 -6.62
C VAL A 69 -50.61 -42.01 -5.31
N GLU A 70 -50.62 -42.88 -4.30
CA GLU A 70 -51.02 -42.50 -2.94
C GLU A 70 -49.78 -42.28 -2.08
N CYS A 71 -49.60 -41.05 -1.60
CA CYS A 71 -48.49 -40.67 -0.73
C CYS A 71 -48.98 -40.48 0.71
N THR A 72 -48.37 -41.16 1.66
CA THR A 72 -48.58 -40.96 3.11
C THR A 72 -47.26 -40.64 3.79
N SER A 73 -47.28 -39.80 4.83
CA SER A 73 -46.08 -39.40 5.57
C SER A 73 -46.10 -39.94 6.99
N SER A 74 -44.93 -40.23 7.56
CA SER A 74 -44.80 -40.45 9.01
C SER A 74 -45.14 -39.20 9.84
N LEU A 75 -45.25 -38.04 9.19
CA LEU A 75 -45.69 -36.76 9.76
C LEU A 75 -46.81 -36.16 8.88
N PRO A 76 -48.04 -36.73 8.92
CA PRO A 76 -49.13 -36.36 8.01
C PRO A 76 -49.68 -34.95 8.23
N ASP A 77 -49.49 -34.38 9.42
CA ASP A 77 -49.83 -32.98 9.75
C ASP A 77 -48.88 -31.96 9.07
N VAL A 78 -47.79 -32.44 8.47
CA VAL A 78 -46.71 -31.62 7.88
C VAL A 78 -46.63 -31.80 6.37
N ILE A 79 -46.63 -33.07 5.95
CA ILE A 79 -46.52 -33.47 4.56
C ILE A 79 -47.65 -34.45 4.29
N ASN A 80 -48.52 -34.13 3.34
CA ASN A 80 -49.63 -34.96 2.91
C ASN A 80 -49.49 -35.35 1.43
N ALA A 81 -50.50 -36.04 0.89
CA ALA A 81 -50.48 -36.51 -0.49
C ALA A 81 -50.36 -35.40 -1.54
N ALA A 82 -50.67 -34.14 -1.19
CA ALA A 82 -50.54 -32.97 -2.05
C ALA A 82 -49.22 -32.20 -1.88
N GLY A 83 -48.30 -32.67 -1.03
CA GLY A 83 -47.05 -32.00 -0.67
C GLY A 83 -47.06 -31.46 0.76
N PHE A 84 -46.50 -30.27 0.99
CA PHE A 84 -46.57 -29.64 2.32
C PHE A 84 -48.00 -29.19 2.63
N ALA A 85 -48.54 -29.63 3.77
CA ALA A 85 -49.83 -29.18 4.25
C ALA A 85 -49.68 -27.76 4.85
N ILE A 86 -50.42 -26.78 4.34
CA ILE A 86 -50.45 -25.43 4.94
C ILE A 86 -51.74 -25.29 5.76
N GLY A 87 -51.57 -25.15 7.08
CA GLY A 87 -52.61 -24.99 8.11
C GLY A 87 -52.96 -26.33 8.77
N SER A 88 -52.86 -26.54 10.08
CA SER A 88 -52.81 -25.65 11.25
C SER A 88 -51.76 -26.16 12.24
N ASN A 89 -51.01 -25.21 12.83
CA ASN A 89 -49.87 -25.35 13.75
C ASN A 89 -48.54 -25.25 13.02
N ALA A 90 -47.91 -24.07 13.14
CA ALA A 90 -46.55 -23.83 12.69
C ALA A 90 -45.63 -24.92 13.27
N PHE A 91 -44.90 -25.60 12.39
CA PHE A 91 -43.98 -26.65 12.78
C PHE A 91 -42.78 -26.02 13.51
N THR A 92 -42.63 -26.27 14.80
CA THR A 92 -41.41 -25.92 15.55
C THR A 92 -40.53 -27.16 15.64
N PHE A 93 -39.52 -27.24 14.78
CA PHE A 93 -38.40 -28.12 15.02
C PHE A 93 -37.63 -27.59 16.24
N GLU A 94 -37.26 -28.47 17.18
CA GLU A 94 -36.21 -28.13 18.14
C GLU A 94 -34.96 -27.73 17.34
N PRO A 95 -34.35 -26.56 17.61
CA PRO A 95 -33.15 -26.16 16.90
C PRO A 95 -32.07 -27.22 17.13
N VAL A 96 -31.33 -27.58 16.08
CA VAL A 96 -30.09 -28.39 16.13
C VAL A 96 -30.25 -29.92 16.16
N GLN A 97 -31.42 -30.51 15.93
CA GLN A 97 -31.53 -31.96 15.66
C GLN A 97 -32.13 -32.25 14.28
N ALA A 98 -31.47 -33.11 13.49
CA ALA A 98 -32.02 -33.64 12.26
C ALA A 98 -33.24 -34.52 12.59
N GLN A 99 -34.35 -34.33 11.87
CA GLN A 99 -35.51 -35.22 11.96
C GLN A 99 -35.66 -35.97 10.64
N LYS A 100 -35.73 -37.29 10.74
CA LYS A 100 -35.92 -38.18 9.59
C LYS A 100 -37.41 -38.33 9.32
N VAL A 101 -37.85 -38.07 8.09
CA VAL A 101 -39.25 -38.15 7.68
C VAL A 101 -39.41 -39.21 6.60
N ARG A 102 -40.28 -40.21 6.82
CA ARG A 102 -40.54 -41.26 5.84
C ARG A 102 -41.80 -40.96 5.04
N LEU A 103 -41.68 -41.06 3.72
CA LEU A 103 -42.78 -40.95 2.76
C LEU A 103 -43.05 -42.32 2.13
N PHE A 104 -44.25 -42.82 2.34
CA PHE A 104 -44.71 -44.09 1.79
C PHE A 104 -45.50 -43.79 0.52
N VAL A 105 -45.11 -44.41 -0.59
CA VAL A 105 -45.74 -44.25 -1.90
C VAL A 105 -46.29 -45.60 -2.34
N ALA A 106 -47.61 -45.75 -2.24
CA ALA A 106 -48.28 -46.93 -2.79
C ALA A 106 -48.68 -46.66 -4.24
N MET A 107 -48.27 -47.56 -5.15
CA MET A 107 -48.75 -47.57 -6.54
C MET A 107 -49.73 -48.73 -6.71
N ALA A 108 -50.94 -48.45 -7.19
CA ALA A 108 -51.96 -49.47 -7.39
C ALA A 108 -51.90 -50.05 -8.82
N GLU A 109 -50.95 -50.96 -9.05
CA GLU A 109 -51.15 -52.15 -9.91
C GLU A 109 -50.07 -53.19 -9.51
N GLY A 110 -50.39 -53.98 -8.49
CA GLY A 110 -49.45 -54.85 -7.76
C GLY A 110 -49.25 -54.38 -6.31
N ASP A 111 -49.48 -55.25 -5.33
CA ASP A 111 -49.64 -54.95 -3.90
C ASP A 111 -48.35 -54.50 -3.15
N ILE A 112 -47.36 -53.94 -3.82
CA ILE A 112 -46.06 -53.63 -3.22
C ILE A 112 -45.87 -52.11 -3.09
N PRO A 113 -45.97 -51.54 -1.87
CA PRO A 113 -45.70 -50.11 -1.65
C PRO A 113 -44.19 -49.83 -1.83
N SER A 114 -43.87 -48.77 -2.55
CA SER A 114 -42.51 -48.22 -2.60
C SER A 114 -42.31 -47.24 -1.43
N ILE A 115 -41.22 -47.37 -0.68
CA ILE A 115 -40.92 -46.47 0.44
C ILE A 115 -39.79 -45.53 0.01
N CYS A 116 -40.02 -44.23 0.11
CA CYS A 116 -38.99 -43.21 -0.06
C CYS A 116 -38.73 -42.54 1.30
N GLU A 117 -37.47 -42.43 1.70
CA GLU A 117 -37.11 -41.81 2.98
C GLU A 117 -36.36 -40.51 2.71
N PHE A 118 -36.79 -39.42 3.35
CA PHE A 118 -36.19 -38.11 3.21
C PHE A 118 -35.71 -37.62 4.58
N GLU A 119 -34.53 -37.01 4.62
CA GLU A 119 -34.05 -36.33 5.81
C GLU A 119 -34.30 -34.83 5.65
N VAL A 120 -34.96 -34.23 6.64
CA VAL A 120 -35.24 -32.79 6.67
C VAL A 120 -34.35 -32.16 7.72
N TYR A 121 -33.52 -31.22 7.30
CA TYR A 121 -32.59 -30.50 8.16
C TYR A 121 -33.17 -29.12 8.51
N ASN A 122 -33.32 -28.82 9.80
CA ASN A 122 -33.57 -27.46 10.27
C ASN A 122 -32.23 -26.76 10.53
N THR A 123 -31.67 -26.10 9.52
CA THR A 123 -30.51 -25.22 9.70
C THR A 123 -31.01 -23.86 10.19
N LYS A 124 -31.21 -23.73 11.51
CA LYS A 124 -31.23 -22.38 12.10
C LYS A 124 -29.83 -21.81 11.88
N GLU A 125 -29.65 -21.02 10.82
CA GLU A 125 -28.40 -20.29 10.62
C GLU A 125 -28.10 -19.53 11.91
N ALA A 126 -26.97 -19.87 12.55
CA ALA A 126 -26.52 -19.16 13.73
C ALA A 126 -26.27 -17.71 13.29
N GLN A 127 -27.13 -16.80 13.73
CA GLN A 127 -27.00 -15.38 13.43
C GLN A 127 -25.55 -14.95 13.72
N PRO A 128 -24.88 -14.24 12.80
CA PRO A 128 -23.48 -13.91 12.96
C PRO A 128 -23.29 -13.11 14.25
N VAL A 129 -22.50 -13.66 15.18
CA VAL A 129 -22.20 -12.98 16.44
C VAL A 129 -21.38 -11.72 16.13
N LYS A 130 -21.90 -10.58 16.57
CA LYS A 130 -21.28 -9.27 16.38
C LYS A 130 -20.93 -8.65 17.73
N TYR A 131 -19.82 -7.91 17.75
CA TYR A 131 -19.31 -7.24 18.93
C TYR A 131 -19.15 -5.74 18.72
N THR A 132 -18.99 -5.04 19.84
CA THR A 132 -18.76 -3.61 19.92
C THR A 132 -17.45 -3.33 20.64
N ILE A 133 -16.65 -2.42 20.08
CA ILE A 133 -15.46 -1.87 20.71
C ILE A 133 -15.74 -0.42 21.07
N SER A 134 -15.62 -0.08 22.35
CA SER A 134 -15.79 1.28 22.86
C SER A 134 -14.46 1.86 23.32
N PHE A 135 -14.26 3.16 23.14
CA PHE A 135 -13.01 3.83 23.45
C PHE A 135 -13.17 4.81 24.61
N ASN A 136 -12.28 4.69 25.59
CA ASN A 136 -12.05 5.70 26.62
C ASN A 136 -10.66 6.31 26.39
N SER A 137 -10.64 7.50 25.78
CA SER A 137 -9.39 8.20 25.45
C SER A 137 -8.63 8.74 26.68
N ASN A 138 -9.13 8.54 27.91
CA ASN A 138 -8.48 8.95 29.15
C ASN A 138 -7.98 10.42 29.10
N GLY A 139 -8.87 11.33 28.73
CA GLY A 139 -8.58 12.76 28.62
C GLY A 139 -7.99 13.21 27.28
N GLY A 140 -7.77 12.29 26.32
CA GLY A 140 -7.49 12.64 24.93
C GLY A 140 -8.76 12.95 24.13
N SER A 141 -8.59 13.27 22.84
CA SER A 141 -9.67 13.54 21.89
C SER A 141 -10.64 12.35 21.79
N ALA A 142 -11.91 12.62 21.53
CA ALA A 142 -12.94 11.60 21.40
C ALA A 142 -12.65 10.65 20.22
N VAL A 143 -12.96 9.37 20.41
CA VAL A 143 -12.90 8.32 19.39
C VAL A 143 -14.21 7.56 19.42
N ASP A 144 -14.90 7.48 18.29
CA ASP A 144 -16.21 6.84 18.21
C ASP A 144 -16.11 5.32 18.38
N SER A 145 -17.13 4.74 18.99
CA SER A 145 -17.21 3.28 19.15
C SER A 145 -17.43 2.60 17.80
N ILE A 146 -16.83 1.43 17.61
CA ILE A 146 -17.03 0.61 16.42
C ILE A 146 -18.00 -0.52 16.79
N THR A 147 -19.14 -0.57 16.09
CA THR A 147 -20.21 -1.54 16.34
C THR A 147 -20.30 -2.57 15.22
N ALA A 148 -21.10 -3.62 15.45
CA ALA A 148 -21.45 -4.62 14.44
C ALA A 148 -20.25 -5.41 13.87
N ILE A 149 -19.18 -5.57 14.66
CA ILE A 149 -17.93 -6.22 14.25
C ILE A 149 -18.10 -7.74 14.25
N PRO A 150 -17.87 -8.46 13.14
CA PRO A 150 -17.96 -9.91 13.13
C PRO A 150 -16.93 -10.56 14.06
N LYS A 151 -17.33 -11.65 14.73
CA LYS A 151 -16.41 -12.47 15.53
C LYS A 151 -15.15 -12.87 14.74
N ASN A 152 -14.02 -12.94 15.44
CA ASN A 152 -12.71 -13.37 14.91
C ASN A 152 -12.15 -12.47 13.79
N THR A 153 -12.57 -11.21 13.74
CA THR A 153 -11.98 -10.18 12.87
C THR A 153 -11.08 -9.23 13.67
N SER A 154 -10.37 -8.35 12.98
CA SER A 154 -9.62 -7.23 13.56
C SER A 154 -10.09 -5.90 12.98
N ILE A 155 -9.76 -4.81 13.67
CA ILE A 155 -10.14 -3.44 13.29
C ILE A 155 -8.91 -2.56 13.12
N THR A 156 -9.07 -1.48 12.36
CA THR A 156 -8.13 -0.35 12.37
C THR A 156 -8.45 0.53 13.57
N LEU A 157 -7.40 0.97 14.27
CA LEU A 157 -7.52 1.82 15.45
C LEU A 157 -7.15 3.26 15.07
N GLN A 158 -7.96 4.21 15.53
CA GLN A 158 -7.62 5.62 15.48
C GLN A 158 -6.82 5.99 16.74
N SER A 159 -5.79 6.83 16.55
CA SER A 159 -5.01 7.36 17.66
C SER A 159 -5.61 8.70 18.10
N PRO A 160 -6.03 8.84 19.36
CA PRO A 160 -6.46 10.13 19.89
C PRO A 160 -5.24 11.04 20.10
N THR A 161 -5.49 12.34 20.29
CA THR A 161 -4.47 13.33 20.69
C THR A 161 -4.74 13.85 22.10
N ARG A 162 -3.68 14.22 22.82
CA ARG A 162 -3.78 14.84 24.15
C ARG A 162 -2.60 15.79 24.36
N ASP A 163 -2.89 17.06 24.59
CA ASP A 163 -1.86 18.10 24.74
C ASP A 163 -0.90 17.78 25.88
N GLY A 164 0.41 17.83 25.61
CA GLY A 164 1.46 17.52 26.58
C GLY A 164 1.73 16.02 26.79
N TYR A 165 1.07 15.12 26.05
CA TYR A 165 1.24 13.67 26.19
C TYR A 165 1.50 12.96 24.86
N VAL A 166 2.27 11.88 24.91
CA VAL A 166 2.46 10.93 23.80
C VAL A 166 1.54 9.73 23.99
N PHE A 167 0.80 9.38 22.93
CA PHE A 167 -0.08 8.21 22.90
C PHE A 167 0.75 6.92 22.83
N LEU A 168 0.61 6.04 23.81
CA LEU A 168 1.35 4.76 23.87
C LEU A 168 0.56 3.57 23.34
N GLY A 169 -0.72 3.73 23.06
CA GLY A 169 -1.58 2.66 22.54
C GLY A 169 -2.88 2.48 23.31
N TRP A 170 -3.67 1.53 22.82
CA TRP A 170 -4.94 1.12 23.41
C TRP A 170 -4.76 -0.14 24.26
N TYR A 171 -5.39 -0.20 25.42
CA TYR A 171 -5.28 -1.34 26.34
C TYR A 171 -6.64 -1.82 26.81
N THR A 172 -6.74 -3.08 27.21
CA THR A 172 -8.01 -3.70 27.63
C THR A 172 -8.38 -3.45 29.09
N ASP A 173 -7.53 -2.72 29.82
CA ASP A 173 -7.75 -2.32 31.21
C ASP A 173 -7.21 -0.88 31.43
N ASN A 174 -7.70 -0.22 32.49
CA ASN A 174 -7.32 1.16 32.83
C ASN A 174 -6.44 1.27 34.09
N ASN A 175 -5.94 0.14 34.61
CA ASN A 175 -5.25 0.11 35.90
C ASN A 175 -3.78 -0.28 35.73
N THR A 176 -3.53 -1.45 35.15
CA THR A 176 -2.19 -1.98 34.93
C THR A 176 -1.67 -1.70 33.52
N PHE A 177 -2.57 -1.51 32.55
CA PHE A 177 -2.24 -1.41 31.13
C PHE A 177 -1.35 -2.59 30.70
N ALA A 178 -1.71 -3.80 31.13
CA ALA A 178 -0.89 -5.00 30.94
C ALA A 178 -1.08 -5.64 29.55
N LEU A 179 -2.27 -5.51 28.98
CA LEU A 179 -2.64 -6.15 27.72
C LEU A 179 -2.96 -5.08 26.67
N GLU A 180 -2.01 -4.85 25.78
CA GLU A 180 -2.16 -3.96 24.63
C GLU A 180 -3.12 -4.56 23.60
N PHE A 181 -4.00 -3.72 23.07
CA PHE A 181 -4.91 -4.02 21.98
C PHE A 181 -4.38 -3.39 20.69
N THR A 182 -4.09 -4.23 19.70
CA THR A 182 -3.53 -3.78 18.42
C THR A 182 -4.45 -4.20 17.26
N ASN A 183 -4.13 -3.76 16.05
CA ASN A 183 -4.82 -4.23 14.83
C ASN A 183 -4.63 -5.73 14.55
N ARG A 184 -3.83 -6.45 15.35
CA ARG A 184 -3.66 -7.91 15.28
C ARG A 184 -4.58 -8.66 16.24
N THR A 185 -5.19 -7.97 17.21
CA THR A 185 -6.07 -8.59 18.21
C THR A 185 -7.38 -9.04 17.57
N ARG A 186 -7.76 -10.31 17.81
CA ARG A 186 -9.01 -10.89 17.30
C ARG A 186 -10.17 -10.61 18.26
N ILE A 187 -11.27 -10.10 17.72
CA ILE A 187 -12.42 -9.68 18.51
C ILE A 187 -13.35 -10.85 18.75
N ASN A 188 -13.50 -11.22 20.02
CA ASN A 188 -14.31 -12.35 20.46
C ASN A 188 -15.33 -11.99 21.56
N ALA A 189 -15.38 -10.72 21.96
CA ALA A 189 -16.30 -10.16 22.94
C ALA A 189 -16.43 -8.65 22.71
N ASN A 190 -17.42 -8.04 23.36
CA ASN A 190 -17.43 -6.58 23.51
C ASN A 190 -16.25 -6.16 24.39
N THR A 191 -15.51 -5.14 23.98
CA THR A 191 -14.30 -4.70 24.69
C THR A 191 -14.28 -3.19 24.83
N ALA A 192 -14.03 -2.71 26.05
CA ALA A 192 -13.67 -1.32 26.28
C ALA A 192 -12.16 -1.15 26.22
N LEU A 193 -11.68 -0.19 25.43
CA LEU A 193 -10.27 0.13 25.28
C LEU A 193 -9.94 1.45 25.97
N TYR A 194 -8.78 1.50 26.60
CA TYR A 194 -8.30 2.63 27.39
C TYR A 194 -6.98 3.14 26.81
N ALA A 195 -6.93 4.44 26.53
CA ALA A 195 -5.72 5.06 26.00
C ALA A 195 -4.66 5.18 27.10
N LYS A 196 -3.44 4.74 26.80
CA LYS A 196 -2.28 4.94 27.66
C LYS A 196 -1.48 6.14 27.16
N TRP A 197 -1.03 6.95 28.12
CA TRP A 197 -0.33 8.20 27.87
C TRP A 197 0.97 8.24 28.66
N ILE A 198 1.98 8.90 28.10
CA ILE A 198 3.17 9.33 28.83
C ILE A 198 3.36 10.83 28.62
N ASP A 199 3.77 11.54 29.67
CA ASP A 199 4.06 12.97 29.60
C ASP A 199 5.22 13.22 28.62
N THR A 200 5.06 14.16 27.71
CA THR A 200 6.11 14.58 26.77
C THR A 200 7.41 14.97 27.49
N ALA A 201 7.32 15.56 28.69
CA ALA A 201 8.46 15.90 29.54
C ALA A 201 9.23 14.67 30.06
N SER A 202 8.66 13.47 29.97
CA SER A 202 9.29 12.20 30.37
C SER A 202 9.85 11.40 29.19
N VAL A 203 9.52 11.77 27.95
CA VAL A 203 10.00 11.07 26.76
C VAL A 203 11.31 11.70 26.29
N ARG A 204 12.30 10.85 25.98
CA ARG A 204 13.57 11.26 25.38
C ARG A 204 13.86 10.45 24.12
N HIS A 205 14.47 11.11 23.15
CA HIS A 205 14.88 10.51 21.89
C HIS A 205 16.39 10.61 21.68
N THR A 206 16.84 9.81 20.73
CA THR A 206 18.20 9.76 20.22
C THR A 206 18.21 10.02 18.72
N VAL A 207 19.10 10.90 18.28
CA VAL A 207 19.41 11.13 16.86
C VAL A 207 20.78 10.53 16.56
N ILE A 208 20.81 9.59 15.62
CA ILE A 208 22.02 8.93 15.11
C ILE A 208 22.43 9.62 13.80
N PHE A 209 23.73 9.85 13.62
CA PHE A 209 24.28 10.58 12.48
C PHE A 209 25.10 9.64 11.60
N GLU A 210 24.56 9.28 10.43
CA GLU A 210 25.24 8.49 9.41
C GLU A 210 26.03 9.40 8.47
N VAL A 211 27.35 9.32 8.57
CA VAL A 211 28.26 10.33 8.00
C VAL A 211 28.61 10.10 6.53
N ASN A 212 28.14 9.03 5.90
CA ASN A 212 28.32 8.74 4.47
C ASN A 212 29.75 8.93 3.95
N GLY A 213 30.73 8.36 4.67
CA GLY A 213 32.16 8.45 4.36
C GLY A 213 32.87 9.68 4.93
N GLY A 214 32.13 10.63 5.51
CA GLY A 214 32.67 11.76 6.26
C GLY A 214 33.25 11.36 7.64
N SER A 215 33.76 12.34 8.36
CA SER A 215 34.25 12.18 9.73
C SER A 215 33.14 11.76 10.69
N ALA A 216 33.44 10.81 11.57
CA ALA A 216 32.49 10.26 12.55
C ALA A 216 31.87 11.34 13.45
N VAL A 217 30.57 11.17 13.75
CA VAL A 217 29.79 12.04 14.62
C VAL A 217 29.09 11.17 15.66
N ASN A 218 29.19 11.55 16.94
CA ASN A 218 28.53 10.83 18.01
C ASN A 218 27.01 11.06 17.98
N PRO A 219 26.18 10.05 18.28
CA PRO A 219 24.75 10.23 18.48
C PRO A 219 24.46 11.27 19.57
N ILE A 220 23.40 12.05 19.37
CA ILE A 220 22.88 12.95 20.41
C ILE A 220 21.71 12.23 21.08
N THR A 221 21.78 12.07 22.39
CA THR A 221 20.80 11.35 23.20
C THR A 221 20.14 12.28 24.20
N GLY A 222 18.99 11.89 24.75
CA GLY A 222 18.35 12.66 25.83
C GLY A 222 17.62 13.91 25.34
N ILE A 223 17.25 13.96 24.05
CA ILE A 223 16.48 15.06 23.48
C ILE A 223 15.03 14.91 23.92
N LEU A 224 14.45 15.94 24.53
CA LEU A 224 13.04 15.94 24.94
C LEU A 224 12.11 15.81 23.73
N HIS A 225 11.00 15.07 23.88
CA HIS A 225 10.04 14.90 22.79
C HIS A 225 9.46 16.25 22.33
N GLY A 226 9.55 16.51 21.03
CA GLY A 226 9.06 17.73 20.39
C GLY A 226 10.07 18.89 20.43
N GLU A 227 11.18 18.77 21.14
CA GLU A 227 12.23 19.80 21.16
C GLU A 227 13.08 19.76 19.89
N THR A 228 13.63 20.92 19.54
CA THR A 228 14.60 21.09 18.46
C THR A 228 16.02 21.09 19.02
N MET A 229 17.01 20.80 18.17
CA MET A 229 18.42 20.95 18.56
C MET A 229 18.94 22.35 18.22
N PRO A 230 19.53 23.09 19.17
CA PRO A 230 20.02 24.45 18.93
C PRO A 230 21.25 24.49 18.01
N MET A 231 21.95 23.37 17.87
CA MET A 231 23.10 23.22 17.00
C MET A 231 23.18 21.79 16.51
N LEU A 232 23.51 21.60 15.23
CA LEU A 232 23.81 20.31 14.66
C LEU A 232 25.32 20.14 14.48
N PRO A 233 25.85 18.92 14.72
CA PRO A 233 27.25 18.62 14.40
C PRO A 233 27.47 18.75 12.89
N ARG A 234 28.71 18.96 12.47
CA ARG A 234 29.09 18.92 11.04
C ARG A 234 29.99 17.73 10.81
N SER A 235 29.91 17.15 9.62
CA SER A 235 30.87 16.13 9.16
C SER A 235 31.75 16.73 8.07
N THR A 236 32.98 16.22 7.93
CA THR A 236 33.92 16.63 6.89
C THR A 236 34.28 15.44 6.02
N LEU A 237 34.28 15.63 4.70
CA LEU A 237 34.70 14.63 3.72
C LEU A 237 35.90 15.17 2.93
N LEU A 238 37.00 14.41 2.90
CA LEU A 238 38.19 14.78 2.12
C LEU A 238 37.91 14.70 0.62
N GLY A 239 38.73 15.38 -0.19
CA GLY A 239 38.63 15.29 -1.66
C GLY A 239 37.76 16.37 -2.31
N GLY A 240 37.71 17.57 -1.73
CA GLY A 240 37.03 18.71 -2.34
C GLY A 240 35.51 18.69 -2.21
N PHE A 241 34.96 17.92 -1.27
CA PHE A 241 33.54 17.91 -0.97
C PHE A 241 33.18 18.95 0.11
N VAL A 242 31.97 19.50 0.01
CA VAL A 242 31.34 20.43 0.94
C VAL A 242 30.17 19.74 1.62
N PHE A 243 30.07 19.87 2.94
CA PHE A 243 28.95 19.36 3.72
C PHE A 243 27.73 20.25 3.55
N GLU A 244 26.68 19.71 2.92
CA GLU A 244 25.44 20.42 2.58
C GLU A 244 24.41 20.35 3.72
N GLY A 245 24.44 19.32 4.57
CA GLY A 245 23.50 19.18 5.68
C GLY A 245 23.21 17.74 6.08
N TRP A 246 22.28 17.58 7.01
CA TRP A 246 21.73 16.29 7.44
C TRP A 246 20.35 16.10 6.84
N PHE A 247 20.01 14.88 6.43
CA PHE A 247 18.73 14.55 5.80
C PHE A 247 18.09 13.32 6.44
N LEU A 248 16.77 13.22 6.38
CA LEU A 248 16.01 12.12 6.98
C LEU A 248 16.12 10.80 6.17
N ASP A 249 16.70 10.86 4.98
CA ASP A 249 16.92 9.71 4.11
C ASP A 249 18.26 9.82 3.36
N ASP A 250 18.77 8.67 2.93
CA ASP A 250 20.07 8.54 2.23
C ASP A 250 19.93 8.35 0.71
N ASN A 251 18.71 8.45 0.17
CA ASN A 251 18.43 8.07 -1.20
C ASN A 251 18.10 9.29 -2.07
N THR A 252 17.09 10.03 -1.65
CA THR A 252 16.57 11.22 -2.32
C THR A 252 17.14 12.51 -1.74
N PHE A 253 17.50 12.51 -0.44
CA PHE A 253 17.87 13.71 0.29
C PHE A 253 16.79 14.81 0.13
N GLU A 254 15.51 14.42 0.17
CA GLU A 254 14.38 15.34 -0.06
C GLU A 254 14.05 16.14 1.20
N TYR A 255 14.15 15.51 2.36
CA TYR A 255 13.76 16.11 3.64
C TYR A 255 14.99 16.41 4.49
N GLU A 256 15.35 17.69 4.55
CA GLU A 256 16.46 18.16 5.38
C GLU A 256 16.09 18.12 6.87
N PHE A 257 17.04 17.69 7.68
CA PHE A 257 16.99 17.72 9.12
C PHE A 257 17.82 18.91 9.63
N THR A 258 17.14 19.93 10.16
CA THR A 258 17.74 21.21 10.53
C THR A 258 17.60 21.47 12.03
N THR A 259 18.12 22.61 12.50
CA THR A 259 17.89 23.09 13.87
C THR A 259 16.43 23.46 14.14
N GLU A 260 15.56 23.47 13.13
CA GLU A 260 14.12 23.73 13.26
C GLU A 260 13.30 22.44 13.28
N THR A 261 13.92 21.28 13.01
CA THR A 261 13.22 19.99 13.02
C THR A 261 12.99 19.51 14.45
N ALA A 262 11.73 19.45 14.87
CA ALA A 262 11.33 18.91 16.16
C ALA A 262 11.57 17.39 16.22
N VAL A 263 12.21 16.91 17.28
CA VAL A 263 12.52 15.49 17.46
C VAL A 263 11.37 14.79 18.19
N THR A 264 10.56 14.04 17.45
CA THR A 264 9.38 13.34 17.99
C THR A 264 9.60 11.83 18.17
N ALA A 265 10.66 11.29 17.58
CA ALA A 265 11.04 9.88 17.65
C ALA A 265 12.57 9.72 17.53
N ASN A 266 13.07 8.56 17.95
CA ASN A 266 14.43 8.15 17.60
C ASN A 266 14.58 8.17 16.07
N SER A 267 15.65 8.81 15.59
CA SER A 267 15.84 9.05 14.16
C SER A 267 17.29 8.80 13.77
N THR A 268 17.49 8.41 12.52
CA THR A 268 18.80 8.37 11.88
C THR A 268 18.80 9.42 10.77
N VAL A 269 19.84 10.25 10.72
CA VAL A 269 20.00 11.30 9.71
C VAL A 269 21.31 11.10 8.95
N TYR A 270 21.30 11.47 7.67
CA TYR A 270 22.34 11.13 6.70
C TYR A 270 23.04 12.38 6.20
N ALA A 271 24.37 12.35 6.18
CA ALA A 271 25.17 13.46 5.69
C ALA A 271 25.07 13.55 4.16
N LYS A 272 24.75 14.74 3.65
CA LYS A 272 24.85 15.07 2.23
C LYS A 272 26.11 15.87 1.96
N PHE A 273 26.84 15.46 0.93
CA PHE A 273 28.00 16.19 0.43
C PHE A 273 27.81 16.56 -1.04
N ALA A 274 28.29 17.74 -1.42
CA ALA A 274 28.42 18.17 -2.81
C ALA A 274 29.89 18.36 -3.15
N LEU A 275 30.29 18.12 -4.39
CA LEU A 275 31.60 18.58 -4.86
C LEU A 275 31.63 20.10 -4.77
N ARG A 276 32.73 20.65 -4.25
CA ARG A 276 32.97 22.09 -4.28
C ARG A 276 32.92 22.52 -5.74
N SER A 277 31.94 23.34 -6.08
CA SER A 277 31.87 23.96 -7.40
C SER A 277 33.15 24.75 -7.60
N THR A 278 34.01 24.27 -8.50
CA THR A 278 35.02 25.13 -9.11
C THR A 278 34.24 26.17 -9.90
N PRO A 279 34.52 27.48 -9.76
CA PRO A 279 33.93 28.44 -10.67
C PRO A 279 34.22 27.96 -12.10
N GLU A 280 33.17 27.80 -12.91
CA GLU A 280 33.31 27.47 -14.32
C GLU A 280 34.14 28.60 -14.94
N VAL A 281 35.34 28.27 -15.43
CA VAL A 281 36.22 29.28 -15.98
C VAL A 281 35.69 29.74 -17.33
N ASN A 282 35.54 31.04 -17.52
CA ASN A 282 35.01 31.62 -18.75
C ASN A 282 36.16 32.01 -19.69
N LYS A 283 36.36 31.20 -20.74
CA LYS A 283 37.37 31.43 -21.78
C LYS A 283 36.84 32.17 -23.01
N ALA A 284 35.53 32.40 -23.11
CA ALA A 284 34.90 32.89 -24.35
C ALA A 284 35.50 34.20 -24.87
N LEU A 285 35.85 35.12 -23.97
CA LEU A 285 36.45 36.40 -24.36
C LEU A 285 37.92 36.27 -24.75
N LEU A 286 38.68 35.39 -24.11
CA LEU A 286 40.06 35.07 -24.47
C LEU A 286 40.08 34.44 -25.87
N ASP A 287 39.26 33.42 -26.10
CA ASP A 287 39.17 32.68 -27.37
C ASP A 287 38.77 33.60 -28.53
N ALA A 288 37.82 34.52 -28.32
CA ALA A 288 37.44 35.51 -29.33
C ALA A 288 38.58 36.47 -29.71
N ASN A 289 39.43 36.87 -28.76
CA ASN A 289 40.58 37.73 -29.05
C ASN A 289 41.73 36.95 -29.70
N ILE A 290 41.92 35.68 -29.36
CA ILE A 290 42.85 34.77 -30.07
C ILE A 290 42.42 34.67 -31.52
N GLU A 291 41.15 34.37 -31.79
CA GLU A 291 40.62 34.26 -33.16
C GLU A 291 40.79 35.57 -33.94
N PHE A 292 40.54 36.73 -33.31
CA PHE A 292 40.77 38.04 -33.93
C PHE A 292 42.25 38.27 -34.25
N ALA A 293 43.15 37.99 -33.30
CA ALA A 293 44.59 38.17 -33.46
C ALA A 293 45.17 37.26 -34.56
N GLN A 294 44.75 36.00 -34.63
CA GLN A 294 45.17 35.04 -35.67
C GLN A 294 44.75 35.46 -37.09
N LYS A 295 43.63 36.17 -37.23
CA LYS A 295 43.15 36.69 -38.53
C LYS A 295 43.83 37.98 -38.95
N LEU A 296 44.62 38.61 -38.08
CA LEU A 296 45.23 39.89 -38.36
C LEU A 296 46.42 39.72 -39.32
N ASN A 297 46.42 40.47 -40.42
CA ASN A 297 47.60 40.57 -41.28
C ASN A 297 48.64 41.50 -40.63
N VAL A 298 49.55 40.90 -39.85
CA VAL A 298 50.58 41.62 -39.08
C VAL A 298 51.57 42.39 -39.96
N ASP A 299 51.73 42.05 -41.24
CA ASP A 299 52.65 42.75 -42.15
C ASP A 299 52.25 44.21 -42.42
N GLN A 300 51.00 44.58 -42.14
CA GLN A 300 50.52 45.95 -42.27
C GLN A 300 50.93 46.87 -41.11
N TYR A 301 51.61 46.35 -40.09
CA TYR A 301 51.94 47.05 -38.85
C TYR A 301 53.45 47.25 -38.66
N LEU A 302 53.84 48.19 -37.79
CA LEU A 302 55.23 48.47 -37.43
C LEU A 302 55.81 47.36 -36.54
N GLU A 303 57.08 47.02 -36.77
CA GLU A 303 57.79 45.95 -36.04
C GLU A 303 57.75 46.11 -34.51
N THR A 304 57.80 47.34 -34.01
CA THR A 304 57.83 47.65 -32.56
C THR A 304 56.62 47.12 -31.77
N GLY A 305 55.50 46.79 -32.43
CA GLY A 305 54.31 46.21 -31.78
C GLY A 305 54.00 44.77 -32.18
N LYS A 306 54.74 44.20 -33.16
CA LYS A 306 54.49 42.83 -33.65
C LYS A 306 55.00 41.78 -32.68
N ALA A 307 56.22 41.94 -32.17
CA ALA A 307 56.82 41.00 -31.24
C ALA A 307 55.96 40.85 -29.97
N GLU A 308 55.52 41.98 -29.39
CA GLU A 308 54.64 42.00 -28.21
C GLU A 308 53.29 41.32 -28.46
N LEU A 309 52.72 41.44 -29.67
CA LEU A 309 51.50 40.73 -30.05
C LEU A 309 51.72 39.23 -30.15
N LEU A 310 52.78 38.79 -30.84
CA LEU A 310 53.06 37.37 -31.05
C LEU A 310 53.33 36.66 -29.73
N ASP A 311 54.08 37.30 -28.82
CA ASP A 311 54.34 36.77 -27.48
C ASP A 311 53.04 36.67 -26.65
N ALA A 312 52.22 37.73 -26.68
CA ALA A 312 50.94 37.74 -25.96
C ALA A 312 49.93 36.73 -26.53
N LEU A 313 49.94 36.51 -27.85
CA LEU A 313 49.10 35.52 -28.54
C LEU A 313 49.52 34.10 -28.17
N ALA A 314 50.82 33.78 -28.19
CA ALA A 314 51.32 32.46 -27.81
C ALA A 314 50.96 32.11 -26.35
N ASN A 315 51.14 33.05 -25.42
CA ASN A 315 50.73 32.87 -24.03
C ASN A 315 49.21 32.71 -23.87
N ALA A 316 48.42 33.45 -24.67
CA ALA A 316 46.96 33.32 -24.67
C ALA A 316 46.48 31.95 -25.16
N GLU A 317 47.11 31.42 -26.21
CA GLU A 317 46.82 30.08 -26.75
C GLU A 317 47.15 28.98 -25.72
N GLU A 318 48.32 29.06 -25.06
CA GLU A 318 48.72 28.11 -24.02
C GLU A 318 47.72 28.10 -22.84
N VAL A 319 47.29 29.28 -22.38
CA VAL A 319 46.30 29.40 -21.30
C VAL A 319 44.92 28.92 -21.74
N SER A 320 44.53 29.15 -23.00
CA SER A 320 43.26 28.65 -23.55
C SER A 320 43.23 27.12 -23.64
N GLU A 321 44.34 26.48 -24.04
CA GLU A 321 44.42 25.01 -24.15
C GLU A 321 44.55 24.29 -22.79
N ASN A 322 45.03 24.97 -21.74
CA ASN A 322 45.18 24.37 -20.42
C ASN A 322 43.82 24.07 -19.74
N PRO A 323 43.45 22.80 -19.51
CA PRO A 323 42.16 22.43 -18.90
C PRO A 323 42.08 22.77 -17.40
N SER A 324 43.21 23.07 -16.77
CA SER A 324 43.33 23.40 -15.35
C SER A 324 43.60 24.89 -15.10
N ALA A 325 43.55 25.74 -16.14
CA ALA A 325 43.79 27.17 -16.01
C ALA A 325 42.79 27.82 -15.03
N LEU A 326 43.29 28.65 -14.13
CA LEU A 326 42.47 29.42 -13.19
C LEU A 326 41.88 30.65 -13.89
N GLN A 327 40.74 31.15 -13.39
CA GLN A 327 40.10 32.33 -13.98
C GLN A 327 41.03 33.56 -14.00
N GLU A 328 41.89 33.72 -12.99
CA GLU A 328 42.87 34.82 -12.93
C GLU A 328 43.93 34.72 -14.04
N GLU A 329 44.35 33.50 -14.40
CA GLU A 329 45.32 33.26 -15.47
C GLU A 329 44.70 33.59 -16.83
N ILE A 330 43.43 33.19 -17.01
CA ILE A 330 42.63 33.48 -18.21
C ILE A 330 42.41 34.99 -18.36
N ASP A 331 42.03 35.68 -17.28
CA ASP A 331 41.80 37.13 -17.27
C ASP A 331 43.09 37.90 -17.58
N LEU A 332 44.23 37.47 -17.03
CA LEU A 332 45.53 38.07 -17.29
C LEU A 332 45.98 37.86 -18.74
N ALA A 333 45.87 36.64 -19.26
CA ALA A 333 46.20 36.34 -20.65
C ALA A 333 45.36 37.17 -21.62
N ASN A 334 44.05 37.28 -21.35
CA ASN A 334 43.13 38.10 -22.14
C ASN A 334 43.48 39.59 -22.08
N HIS A 335 43.81 40.11 -20.89
CA HIS A 335 44.25 41.49 -20.73
C HIS A 335 45.50 41.78 -21.55
N ASN A 336 46.52 40.92 -21.45
CA ASN A 336 47.78 41.08 -22.16
C ASN A 336 47.60 41.03 -23.69
N LEU A 337 46.81 40.09 -24.20
CA LEU A 337 46.52 39.98 -25.62
C LEU A 337 45.78 41.23 -26.15
N LYS A 338 44.74 41.69 -25.43
CA LYS A 338 44.03 42.93 -25.79
C LYS A 338 44.95 44.15 -25.77
N TYR A 339 45.82 44.23 -24.77
CA TYR A 339 46.75 45.33 -24.65
C TYR A 339 47.73 45.36 -25.82
N ALA A 340 48.29 44.21 -26.20
CA ALA A 340 49.20 44.09 -27.34
C ALA A 340 48.49 44.45 -28.66
N LEU A 341 47.26 43.97 -28.88
CA LEU A 341 46.41 44.34 -30.02
C LEU A 341 46.20 45.87 -30.10
N PHE A 342 45.92 46.54 -28.98
CA PHE A 342 45.72 47.99 -28.94
C PHE A 342 46.98 48.79 -29.25
N ARG A 343 48.16 48.25 -28.92
CA ARG A 343 49.45 48.93 -29.12
C ARG A 343 49.96 48.86 -30.55
N MET A 344 49.38 48.02 -31.39
CA MET A 344 49.76 47.90 -32.79
C MET A 344 49.56 49.21 -33.54
N ARG A 345 50.56 49.60 -34.35
CA ARG A 345 50.51 50.79 -35.19
C ARG A 345 50.71 50.40 -36.64
N MET A 346 49.78 50.79 -37.52
CA MET A 346 49.92 50.52 -38.94
C MET A 346 51.15 51.22 -39.54
N ILE A 347 51.76 50.59 -40.54
CA ILE A 347 52.81 51.22 -41.35
C ILE A 347 52.19 52.41 -42.09
N PRO A 348 52.72 53.64 -41.91
CA PRO A 348 52.24 54.80 -42.66
C PRO A 348 52.38 54.57 -44.17
N SER A 349 51.30 54.79 -44.92
CA SER A 349 51.30 54.69 -46.38
C SER A 349 50.94 56.03 -47.00
N LYS A 350 51.81 56.54 -47.87
CA LYS A 350 51.59 57.77 -48.61
C LYS A 350 50.42 57.63 -49.60
N ASP A 351 50.29 56.47 -50.23
CA ASP A 351 49.23 56.18 -51.20
C ASP A 351 47.84 56.21 -50.56
N LYS A 352 47.68 55.64 -49.35
CA LYS A 352 46.42 55.71 -48.58
C LYS A 352 46.09 57.13 -48.11
N LEU A 353 47.11 57.95 -47.84
CA LEU A 353 46.94 59.35 -47.46
C LEU A 353 46.47 60.20 -48.66
N GLU A 354 47.02 59.94 -49.84
CA GLU A 354 46.62 60.61 -51.08
C GLU A 354 45.18 60.26 -51.50
N GLU A 355 44.72 59.03 -51.25
CA GLU A 355 43.31 58.60 -51.45
C GLU A 355 42.32 59.29 -50.50
N LEU A 356 42.71 59.56 -49.25
CA LEU A 356 41.87 60.27 -48.28
C LEU A 356 41.75 61.78 -48.53
N ILE A 357 42.76 62.38 -49.17
CA ILE A 357 42.80 63.82 -49.47
C ILE A 357 42.14 64.14 -50.83
N SER A 358 41.95 63.14 -51.68
CA SER A 358 41.35 63.28 -53.01
C SER A 358 39.83 63.06 -53.07
N ASN A 359 39.20 62.73 -51.92
CA ASN A 359 37.75 62.80 -51.68
C ASN A 359 37.40 64.02 -50.83
#